data_AF-A0A2T6K0X4-F1
#
_entry.id   AF-A0A2T6K0X4-F1
#
_cell.length_a   1.000
_cell.length_b   1.000
_cell.length_c   1.000
_cell.angle_alpha   90.00
_cell.angle_beta   90.00
_cell.angle_gamma   90.00
#
_symmetry.space_group_name_H-M   'P 1'
#
loop_
_entity.id
_entity.type
_entity.pdbx_description
1 polymer ?
#
loop_
_entity_poly.entity_id
_entity_poly.type
_entity_poly.pdbx_seq_one_letter_code
_entity_poly.pdbx_strand_id
1 'polypeptide(L)'
;MKLALYLIGITVLLFLLLNKASKGRVIEGFSIWWFRVAFAFVILFAINLIASQFGLFIPINIVSGLLIAFLGIPGIASVITISIFL
;
A
#
# COMPACT_ATOMS: atom_id res chain seq x y z
N MET A 1 14.64 19.40 6.54
CA MET A 1 15.32 18.32 7.31
C MET A 1 15.09 18.39 8.81
N LYS A 2 15.34 19.53 9.50
CA LYS A 2 15.14 19.63 10.96
C LYS A 2 13.72 19.29 11.43
N LEU A 3 12.70 19.77 10.71
CA LEU A 3 11.29 19.47 10.99
C LEU A 3 10.96 17.97 10.95
N ALA A 4 11.48 17.26 9.93
CA ALA A 4 11.26 15.82 9.78
C ALA A 4 11.90 15.03 10.94
N LEU A 5 13.10 15.44 11.36
CA LEU A 5 13.77 14.84 12.52
C LEU A 5 12.98 15.05 13.81
N TYR A 6 12.41 16.25 14.03
CA TYR A 6 11.55 16.49 15.19
C TYR A 6 10.28 15.64 15.17
N LEU A 7 9.64 15.52 14.00
CA LEU A 7 8.45 14.67 13.85
C LEU A 7 8.76 13.21 14.16
N ILE A 8 9.83 12.65 13.58
CA ILE A 8 10.26 11.28 13.85
C ILE A 8 10.55 11.09 15.33
N GLY A 9 11.30 12.01 15.95
CA GLY A 9 11.64 11.97 17.37
C GLY A 9 10.40 11.95 18.27
N ILE A 10 9.42 12.81 17.99
CA ILE A 10 8.15 12.87 18.73
C ILE A 10 7.36 11.58 18.54
N THR A 11 7.25 11.06 17.32
CA THR A 11 6.51 9.82 17.05
C THR A 11 7.15 8.62 17.77
N VAL A 12 8.47 8.53 17.79
CA VAL A 12 9.20 7.48 18.53
C VAL A 12 8.99 7.62 20.04
N LEU A 13 9.07 8.83 20.60
CA LEU A 13 8.80 9.10 22.01
C LEU A 13 7.38 8.68 22.40
N LEU A 14 6.37 9.06 21.61
CA LEU A 14 4.98 8.68 21.84
C LEU A 14 4.80 7.15 21.78
N PHE A 15 5.45 6.48 20.83
CA PHE A 15 5.40 5.01 20.75
C PHE A 15 6.04 4.33 21.96
N LEU A 16 7.17 4.85 22.47
CA LEU A 16 7.84 4.31 23.65
C LEU A 16 6.98 4.41 24.92
N LEU A 17 6.17 5.47 25.04
CA LEU A 17 5.27 5.70 26.18
C LEU A 17 4.01 4.81 26.17
N LEU A 18 3.70 4.12 25.07
CA LEU A 18 2.57 3.21 25.01
C LEU A 18 2.74 1.99 25.93
N ASN A 19 1.64 1.52 26.52
CA ASN A 19 1.61 0.25 27.24
C ASN A 19 1.77 -0.95 26.27
N LYS A 20 2.10 -2.15 26.79
CA LYS A 20 2.34 -3.34 25.95
C LYS A 20 1.16 -3.67 25.02
N ALA A 21 -0.08 -3.55 25.50
CA ALA A 21 -1.28 -3.85 24.72
C ALA A 21 -1.46 -2.86 23.54
N SER A 22 -1.25 -1.57 23.79
CA SER A 22 -1.33 -0.53 22.75
C SER A 22 -0.17 -0.59 21.78
N LYS A 23 1.05 -0.94 22.23
CA LYS A 23 2.18 -1.24 21.33
C LYS A 23 1.84 -2.38 20.38
N GLY A 24 1.26 -3.47 20.91
CA GLY A 24 0.78 -4.59 20.10
C GLY A 24 -0.21 -4.15 19.02
N ARG A 25 -1.23 -3.37 19.38
CA ARG A 25 -2.21 -2.84 18.41
C ARG A 25 -1.61 -1.95 17.32
N VAL A 26 -0.63 -1.10 17.67
CA VAL A 26 0.05 -0.25 16.68
C VAL A 26 0.86 -1.10 15.70
N ILE A 27 1.60 -2.09 16.20
CA ILE A 27 2.38 -3.01 15.36
C ILE A 27 1.46 -3.85 14.47
N GLU A 28 0.34 -4.33 15.00
CA GLU A 28 -0.66 -5.08 14.26
C GLU A 28 -1.27 -4.24 13.13
N GLY A 29 -1.72 -3.02 13.44
CA GLY A 29 -2.26 -2.11 12.43
C GLY A 29 -1.25 -1.79 11.33
N PHE A 30 0.02 -1.56 11.71
CA PHE A 30 1.10 -1.35 10.75
C PHE A 30 1.37 -2.59 9.90
N SER A 31 1.34 -3.78 10.51
CA SER A 31 1.55 -5.06 9.83
C SER A 31 0.43 -5.35 8.82
N ILE A 32 -0.83 -5.10 9.19
CA ILE A 32 -1.98 -5.24 8.29
C ILE A 32 -1.87 -4.27 7.13
N TRP A 33 -1.52 -3.00 7.42
CA TRP A 33 -1.35 -1.99 6.37
C TRP A 33 -0.22 -2.37 5.41
N TRP A 34 0.94 -2.75 5.93
CA TRP A 34 2.08 -3.18 5.12
C TRP A 34 1.77 -4.43 4.29
N PHE A 35 1.08 -5.40 4.88
CA PHE A 35 0.60 -6.59 4.18
C PHE A 35 -0.34 -6.23 3.03
N ARG A 36 -1.30 -5.31 3.25
CA ARG A 36 -2.19 -4.83 2.18
C ARG A 36 -1.42 -4.20 1.02
N VAL A 37 -0.38 -3.41 1.30
CA VAL A 37 0.48 -2.84 0.25
C VAL A 37 1.21 -3.93 -0.51
N ALA A 38 1.90 -4.84 0.18
CA ALA A 38 2.62 -5.94 -0.46
C ALA A 38 1.68 -6.83 -1.30
N PHE A 39 0.52 -7.18 -0.75
CA PHE A 39 -0.47 -8.00 -1.41
C PHE A 39 -1.09 -7.31 -2.63
N ALA A 40 -1.26 -5.98 -2.59
CA ALA A 40 -1.69 -5.20 -3.74
C ALA A 40 -0.73 -5.33 -4.92
N PHE A 41 0.59 -5.33 -4.68
CA PHE A 41 1.57 -5.56 -5.75
C PHE A 41 1.54 -6.98 -6.29
N VAL A 42 1.30 -7.99 -5.45
CA VAL A 42 1.12 -9.37 -5.91
C VAL A 42 -0.11 -9.48 -6.81
N ILE A 43 -1.23 -8.89 -6.42
CA ILE A 43 -2.45 -8.85 -7.25
C ILE A 43 -2.16 -8.12 -8.56
N LEU A 44 -1.57 -6.93 -8.49
CA LEU A 44 -1.28 -6.11 -9.68
C LEU A 44 -0.38 -6.85 -10.67
N PHE A 45 0.64 -7.56 -10.16
CA PHE A 45 1.50 -8.41 -10.97
C PHE A 45 0.73 -9.59 -11.60
N ALA A 46 -0.11 -10.27 -10.83
CA ALA A 46 -0.92 -11.38 -11.34
C ALA A 46 -1.89 -10.92 -12.45
N ILE A 47 -2.54 -9.76 -12.27
CA ILE A 47 -3.44 -9.20 -13.29
C ILE A 47 -2.63 -8.81 -14.53
N ASN A 48 -1.47 -8.16 -14.39
CA ASN A 48 -0.61 -7.84 -15.53
C ASN A 48 -0.18 -9.10 -16.30
N LEU A 49 0.22 -10.16 -15.59
CA LEU A 49 0.63 -11.42 -16.21
C LEU A 49 -0.49 -12.03 -17.06
N ILE A 50 -1.72 -12.05 -16.54
CA ILE A 50 -2.90 -12.56 -17.26
C ILE A 50 -3.27 -11.63 -18.42
N ALA A 51 -3.38 -10.32 -18.17
CA ALA A 51 -3.80 -9.33 -19.15
C ALA A 51 -2.82 -9.22 -20.34
N SER A 52 -1.52 -9.41 -20.07
CA SER A 52 -0.48 -9.36 -21.12
C SER A 52 -0.65 -10.45 -22.17
N GLN A 53 -1.28 -11.59 -21.83
CA GLN A 53 -1.63 -12.64 -22.79
C GLN A 53 -2.68 -12.16 -23.82
N PHE A 54 -3.43 -11.12 -23.49
CA PHE A 54 -4.44 -10.50 -24.35
C PHE A 54 -3.96 -9.16 -24.95
N GLY A 55 -2.66 -8.83 -24.82
CA GLY A 55 -2.08 -7.58 -25.31
C GLY A 55 -2.34 -6.36 -24.42
N LEU A 56 -2.87 -6.54 -23.20
CA LEU A 56 -3.10 -5.45 -22.25
C LEU A 56 -1.99 -5.41 -21.19
N PHE A 57 -1.28 -4.29 -21.09
CA PHE A 57 -0.19 -4.10 -20.15
C PHE A 57 -0.61 -3.19 -19.00
N ILE A 58 -0.90 -3.78 -17.84
CA ILE A 58 -1.23 -3.00 -16.64
C ILE A 58 0.04 -2.46 -16.00
N PRO A 59 0.15 -1.15 -15.72
CA PRO A 59 1.35 -0.59 -15.11
C PRO A 59 1.54 -1.11 -13.69
N ILE A 60 2.74 -1.64 -13.41
CA ILE A 60 3.15 -2.07 -12.07
C ILE A 60 4.07 -0.99 -11.48
N ASN A 61 3.48 0.02 -10.87
CA ASN A 61 4.21 1.10 -10.20
C ASN A 61 3.62 1.42 -8.81
N ILE A 62 4.29 2.32 -8.10
CA ILE A 62 3.93 2.72 -6.73
C ILE A 62 2.50 3.29 -6.67
N VAL A 63 2.10 4.10 -7.64
CA VAL A 63 0.77 4.74 -7.66
C VAL A 63 -0.32 3.68 -7.80
N SER A 64 -0.19 2.78 -8.77
CA SER A 64 -1.13 1.67 -8.99
C SER A 64 -1.20 0.70 -7.80
N GLY A 65 -0.06 0.35 -7.20
CA GLY A 65 -0.01 -0.50 -6.02
C GLY A 65 -0.68 0.14 -4.81
N LEU A 66 -0.43 1.43 -4.56
CA LEU A 66 -1.08 2.18 -3.48
C LEU A 66 -2.58 2.34 -3.71
N LEU A 67 -3.01 2.64 -4.95
CA LEU A 67 -4.44 2.72 -5.31
C LEU A 67 -5.19 1.45 -4.91
N ILE A 68 -4.64 0.29 -5.27
CA ILE A 68 -5.21 -1.02 -4.90
C ILE A 68 -5.11 -1.25 -3.38
N ALA A 69 -3.98 -0.92 -2.75
CA ALA A 69 -3.81 -1.12 -1.31
C ALA A 69 -4.83 -0.34 -0.47
N PHE A 70 -5.13 0.91 -0.86
CA PHE A 70 -6.08 1.77 -0.18
C PHE A 70 -7.53 1.45 -0.52
N LEU A 71 -7.86 1.35 -1.81
CA LEU A 71 -9.24 1.21 -2.28
C LEU A 71 -9.70 -0.24 -2.41
N GLY A 72 -8.79 -1.22 -2.45
CA GLY A 72 -9.11 -2.63 -2.68
C GLY A 72 -9.66 -2.87 -4.08
N ILE A 73 -10.82 -3.53 -4.17
CA ILE A 73 -11.48 -3.88 -5.44
C ILE A 73 -11.76 -2.64 -6.31
N PRO A 74 -12.33 -1.54 -5.78
CA PRO A 74 -12.44 -0.28 -6.54
C PRO A 74 -11.11 0.24 -7.10
N GLY A 75 -10.00 0.03 -6.38
CA GLY A 75 -8.66 0.41 -6.87
C GLY A 75 -8.22 -0.44 -8.05
N ILE A 76 -8.49 -1.75 -8.02
CA ILE A 76 -8.23 -2.66 -9.13
C ILE A 76 -9.01 -2.22 -10.37
N ALA A 77 -10.31 -1.99 -10.22
CA ALA A 77 -11.16 -1.52 -11.31
C ALA A 77 -10.64 -0.20 -11.91
N SER A 78 -10.28 0.76 -11.05
CA SER A 78 -9.74 2.05 -11.48
C SER A 78 -8.45 1.90 -12.29
N VAL A 79 -7.49 1.08 -11.82
CA VAL A 79 -6.23 0.84 -12.52
C VAL A 79 -6.47 0.16 -13.87
N ILE A 80 -7.37 -0.82 -13.94
CA ILE A 80 -7.74 -1.48 -15.20
C ILE A 80 -8.38 -0.48 -16.16
N THR A 81 -9.36 0.31 -15.71
CA THR A 81 -10.03 1.33 -16.53
C THR A 81 -9.01 2.33 -17.07
N ILE A 82 -8.13 2.86 -16.22
CA ILE A 82 -7.08 3.79 -16.66
C ILE A 82 -6.19 3.12 -17.72
N SER A 83 -5.79 1.86 -17.53
CA SER A 83 -4.91 1.14 -18.46
C SER A 83 -5.56 0.84 -19.83
N ILE A 84 -6.88 0.84 -19.91
CA ILE A 84 -7.63 0.58 -21.15
C ILE A 84 -7.89 1.88 -21.91
N PHE A 85 -8.19 2.96 -21.20
CA PHE A 85 -8.67 4.22 -21.79
C PHE A 85 -7.59 5.31 -21.90
N LEU A 86 -6.44 5.14 -21.25
CA LEU A 86 -5.34 6.11 -21.22
C LEU A 86 -4.03 5.43 -21.62
#